data_AF-A0A258KX17-F1
#
_entry.id   AF-A0A258KX17-F1
#
_cell.length_a   1.000
_cell.length_b   1.000
_cell.length_c   1.000
_cell.angle_alpha   90.00
_cell.angle_beta   90.00
_cell.angle_gamma   90.00
#
_symmetry.space_group_name_H-M   'P 1'
#
loop_
_entity.id
_entity.type
_entity.pdbx_description
1 polymer ?
#
loop_
_entity_poly.entity_id
_entity_poly.type
_entity_poly.pdbx_seq_one_letter_code
_entity_poly.pdbx_strand_id
1 'polypeptide(L)'
;MTRKTKHPRQHALHRLFAGALLGAGLLVAGCSETVTKHGQLFRDSDLQQIQPGMMQEQVKLSLGTPTTTTTTGSGQVYYYISSTMTQKAFFEPQEKDRKVVAVYFNQTGMVDRVANYGLKDGKVFDFVSRTTPAPGGNEDGILKQLFRNLGQQQLFGGG
;
A
#
# COMPACT_ATOMS: atom_id res chain seq x y z
N MET A 1 67.45 48.20 -7.67
CA MET A 1 66.93 47.22 -6.71
C MET A 1 65.62 47.76 -6.14
N THR A 2 64.47 47.49 -6.79
CA THR A 2 63.14 47.93 -6.32
C THR A 2 62.13 46.79 -6.48
N ARG A 3 61.35 46.60 -5.41
CA ARG A 3 60.69 45.38 -4.97
C ARG A 3 59.33 45.18 -5.67
N LYS A 4 59.06 44.00 -6.24
CA LYS A 4 57.73 43.58 -6.73
C LYS A 4 56.73 43.56 -5.56
N THR A 5 55.62 44.29 -5.68
CA THR A 5 54.48 44.25 -4.76
C THR A 5 53.49 43.17 -5.19
N LYS A 6 53.32 42.14 -4.36
CA LYS A 6 52.40 41.00 -4.55
C LYS A 6 50.98 41.43 -4.17
N HIS A 7 49.99 41.29 -5.06
CA HIS A 7 48.57 41.57 -4.77
C HIS A 7 47.92 40.41 -3.99
N PRO A 8 47.46 40.62 -2.74
CA PRO A 8 46.85 39.55 -1.93
C PRO A 8 45.32 39.45 -2.09
N ARG A 9 44.69 40.36 -2.87
CA ARG A 9 43.22 40.53 -2.90
C ARG A 9 42.46 39.51 -3.74
N GLN A 10 43.11 38.81 -4.67
CA GLN A 10 42.43 37.91 -5.61
C GLN A 10 42.07 36.54 -5.01
N HIS A 11 42.83 36.07 -4.01
CA HIS A 11 42.57 34.77 -3.38
C HIS A 11 41.43 34.79 -2.33
N ALA A 12 41.11 35.95 -1.78
CA ALA A 12 40.03 36.11 -0.79
C ALA A 12 38.64 35.97 -1.43
N LEU A 13 38.46 36.49 -2.65
CA LEU A 13 37.20 36.41 -3.41
C LEU A 13 36.89 34.98 -3.88
N HIS A 14 37.89 34.21 -4.32
CA HIS A 14 37.70 32.82 -4.75
C HIS A 14 37.32 31.87 -3.60
N ARG A 15 37.81 32.13 -2.38
CA ARG A 15 37.49 31.30 -1.20
C ARG A 15 36.05 31.49 -0.71
N LEU A 16 35.49 32.69 -0.90
CA LEU A 16 34.09 32.98 -0.55
C LEU A 16 33.09 32.37 -1.55
N PHE A 17 33.42 32.34 -2.84
CA PHE A 17 32.59 31.68 -3.86
C PHE A 17 32.59 30.15 -3.76
N ALA A 18 33.72 29.53 -3.39
CA ALA A 18 33.81 28.08 -3.22
C ALA A 18 33.02 27.55 -2.01
N GLY A 19 32.89 28.35 -0.94
CA GLY A 19 32.11 27.97 0.25
C GLY A 19 30.59 28.00 0.04
N ALA A 20 30.09 28.92 -0.78
CA ALA A 20 28.66 29.08 -1.05
C ALA A 20 28.06 27.93 -1.88
N LEU A 21 28.83 27.34 -2.80
CA LEU A 21 28.40 26.18 -3.61
C LEU A 21 28.34 24.88 -2.80
N LEU A 22 29.20 24.72 -1.79
CA LEU A 22 29.19 23.55 -0.89
C LEU A 22 28.07 23.60 0.16
N GLY A 23 27.66 24.80 0.61
CA GLY A 23 26.55 24.98 1.55
C GLY A 23 25.16 24.78 0.95
N ALA A 24 24.97 25.12 -0.34
CA ALA A 24 23.67 25.02 -1.00
C ALA A 24 23.22 23.57 -1.31
N GLY A 25 24.17 22.64 -1.46
CA GLY A 25 23.86 21.23 -1.78
C GLY A 25 23.18 20.45 -0.64
N LEU A 26 23.37 20.87 0.61
CA LEU A 26 22.81 20.18 1.78
C LEU A 26 21.33 20.47 2.04
N LEU A 27 20.76 21.52 1.44
CA LEU A 27 19.37 21.92 1.67
C LEU A 27 18.34 21.11 0.86
N VAL A 28 18.77 20.30 -0.12
CA VAL A 28 17.86 19.56 -1.02
C VAL A 28 17.72 18.07 -0.64
N ALA A 29 18.50 17.56 0.32
CA ALA A 29 18.51 16.14 0.67
C ALA A 29 17.29 15.68 1.53
N GLY A 30 16.36 16.57 1.89
CA GLY A 30 15.32 16.29 2.88
C GLY A 30 13.93 15.92 2.35
N CYS A 31 13.65 16.02 1.05
CA CYS A 31 12.34 15.66 0.49
C CYS A 31 12.27 14.17 0.16
N SER A 32 11.98 13.33 1.16
CA SER A 32 11.67 11.90 0.94
C SER A 32 10.19 11.64 1.21
N GLU A 33 9.56 10.83 0.36
CA GLU A 33 8.19 10.34 0.55
C GLU A 33 8.22 9.17 1.54
N THR A 34 7.39 9.21 2.58
CA THR A 34 7.23 8.10 3.52
C THR A 34 6.18 7.14 2.97
N VAL A 35 6.52 5.86 2.90
CA VAL A 35 5.61 4.79 2.46
C VAL A 35 5.28 3.92 3.67
N THR A 36 4.01 3.91 4.06
CA THR A 36 3.52 3.12 5.19
C THR A 36 2.59 2.01 4.68
N LYS A 37 2.81 0.78 5.14
CA LYS A 37 1.93 -0.35 4.83
C LYS A 37 1.12 -0.72 6.06
N HIS A 38 -0.19 -0.90 5.89
CA HIS A 38 -1.12 -1.29 6.94
C HIS A 38 -1.89 -2.56 6.57
N GLY A 39 -2.37 -3.25 7.59
CA GLY A 39 -3.12 -4.50 7.44
C GLY A 39 -2.21 -5.70 7.27
N GLN A 40 -2.80 -6.78 6.77
CA GLN A 40 -2.09 -8.05 6.63
C GLN A 40 -1.18 -7.98 5.41
N LEU A 41 0.08 -8.39 5.56
CA LEU A 41 1.01 -8.52 4.44
C LEU A 41 0.93 -9.96 3.92
N PHE A 42 0.20 -10.15 2.82
CA PHE A 42 0.17 -11.43 2.10
C PHE A 42 0.96 -11.30 0.80
N ARG A 43 1.72 -12.33 0.47
CA ARG A 43 2.39 -12.47 -0.82
C ARG A 43 1.47 -13.22 -1.77
N ASP A 44 1.61 -12.98 -3.07
CA ASP A 44 0.87 -13.74 -4.08
C ASP A 44 1.17 -15.25 -3.99
N SER A 45 2.35 -15.63 -3.50
CA SER A 45 2.73 -17.02 -3.20
C SER A 45 1.86 -17.66 -2.12
N ASP A 46 1.46 -16.88 -1.10
CA ASP A 46 0.68 -17.39 0.03
C ASP A 46 -0.76 -17.67 -0.42
N LEU A 47 -1.26 -16.87 -1.37
CA LEU A 47 -2.56 -17.08 -2.00
C LEU A 47 -2.58 -18.32 -2.90
N GLN A 48 -1.48 -18.60 -3.61
CA GLN A 48 -1.35 -19.80 -4.44
C GLN A 48 -1.34 -21.09 -3.62
N GLN A 49 -0.97 -21.01 -2.34
CA GLN A 49 -1.07 -22.16 -1.43
C GLN A 49 -2.53 -22.45 -1.08
N ILE A 50 -3.43 -21.47 -1.16
CA ILE A 50 -4.86 -21.63 -0.86
C ILE A 50 -5.57 -22.29 -2.05
N GLN A 51 -5.72 -23.62 -1.95
CA GLN A 51 -6.41 -24.46 -2.93
C GLN A 51 -7.87 -24.73 -2.53
N PRO A 52 -8.76 -24.91 -3.54
CA PRO A 52 -10.10 -25.41 -3.32
C PRO A 52 -10.11 -26.72 -2.50
N GLY A 53 -11.10 -26.87 -1.62
CA GLY A 53 -11.25 -28.02 -0.73
C GLY A 53 -10.57 -27.88 0.63
N MET A 54 -9.72 -26.87 0.85
CA MET A 54 -9.15 -26.63 2.18
C MET A 54 -10.18 -26.12 3.19
N MET A 55 -10.02 -26.49 4.45
CA MET A 55 -10.92 -26.05 5.53
C MET A 55 -10.64 -24.62 5.98
N GLN A 56 -11.65 -23.94 6.52
CA GLN A 56 -11.51 -22.60 7.13
C GLN A 56 -10.35 -22.52 8.15
N GLU A 57 -10.24 -23.50 9.04
CA GLU A 57 -9.13 -23.59 10.00
C GLU A 57 -7.76 -23.67 9.31
N GLN A 58 -7.63 -24.42 8.21
CA GLN A 58 -6.37 -24.51 7.46
C GLN A 58 -6.02 -23.16 6.83
N VAL A 59 -7.00 -22.46 6.25
CA VAL A 59 -6.80 -21.12 5.70
C VAL A 59 -6.35 -20.15 6.80
N LYS A 60 -6.96 -20.20 7.98
CA LYS A 60 -6.56 -19.37 9.13
C LYS A 60 -5.15 -19.69 9.63
N LEU A 61 -4.72 -20.96 9.57
CA LEU A 61 -3.35 -21.35 9.90
C LEU A 61 -2.34 -20.83 8.87
N SER A 62 -2.72 -20.76 7.59
CA SER A 62 -1.84 -20.29 6.52
C SER A 62 -1.80 -18.77 6.37
N LEU A 63 -2.96 -18.10 6.36
CA LEU A 63 -3.08 -16.65 6.12
C LEU A 63 -3.31 -15.82 7.40
N GLY A 64 -3.52 -16.49 8.54
CA GLY A 64 -3.89 -15.85 9.79
C GLY A 64 -5.36 -15.46 9.87
N THR A 65 -5.66 -14.60 10.84
CA THR A 65 -7.02 -14.13 11.11
C THR A 65 -7.49 -13.15 10.02
N PRO A 66 -8.68 -13.35 9.44
CA PRO A 66 -9.23 -12.41 8.46
C PRO A 66 -9.57 -11.07 9.11
N THR A 67 -9.50 -10.00 8.31
CA THR A 67 -9.90 -8.65 8.73
C THR A 67 -11.40 -8.55 8.93
N THR A 68 -12.18 -9.22 8.09
CA THR A 68 -13.63 -9.25 8.15
C THR A 68 -14.15 -10.56 7.58
N THR A 69 -15.29 -11.02 8.09
CA THR A 69 -15.99 -12.19 7.56
C THR A 69 -17.41 -11.79 7.17
N THR A 70 -17.96 -12.42 6.13
CA THR A 70 -19.36 -12.20 5.74
C THR A 70 -20.00 -13.50 5.30
N THR A 71 -21.24 -13.73 5.69
CA THR A 71 -22.00 -14.92 5.31
C THR A 71 -22.83 -14.60 4.08
N THR A 72 -22.69 -15.41 3.05
CA THR A 72 -23.53 -15.40 1.85
C THR A 72 -24.50 -16.59 1.92
N GLY A 73 -25.61 -16.55 1.20
CA GLY A 73 -26.56 -17.67 1.15
C GLY A 73 -25.93 -19.00 0.71
N SER A 74 -24.77 -18.96 0.05
CA SER A 74 -23.99 -20.12 -0.40
C SER A 74 -22.85 -20.54 0.53
N GLY A 75 -22.60 -19.84 1.64
CA GLY A 75 -21.49 -20.14 2.57
C GLY A 75 -20.88 -18.91 3.25
N GLN A 76 -19.60 -18.97 3.60
CA GLN A 76 -18.88 -17.90 4.30
C GLN A 76 -17.82 -17.29 3.38
N VAL A 77 -17.49 -16.01 3.55
CA VAL A 77 -16.38 -15.35 2.86
C VAL A 77 -15.46 -14.69 3.88
N TYR A 78 -14.17 -14.92 3.76
CA TYR A 78 -13.13 -14.26 4.55
C TYR A 78 -12.45 -13.18 3.70
N TYR A 79 -12.35 -11.97 4.25
CA TYR A 79 -11.69 -10.83 3.62
C TYR A 79 -10.40 -10.49 4.37
N TYR A 80 -9.29 -10.46 3.62
CA TYR A 80 -7.98 -9.99 4.08
C TYR A 80 -7.63 -8.72 3.34
N ILE A 81 -7.30 -7.66 4.07
CA ILE A 81 -7.12 -6.32 3.51
C ILE A 81 -5.70 -5.83 3.78
N SER A 82 -5.05 -5.35 2.73
CA SER A 82 -3.74 -4.70 2.79
C SER A 82 -3.83 -3.33 2.11
N SER A 83 -3.28 -2.31 2.75
CA SER A 83 -3.22 -0.94 2.20
C SER A 83 -1.80 -0.41 2.25
N THR A 84 -1.41 0.31 1.21
CA THR A 84 -0.15 1.05 1.14
C THR A 84 -0.49 2.51 1.01
N MET A 85 -0.06 3.31 1.98
CA MET A 85 -0.20 4.75 2.00
C MET A 85 1.14 5.41 1.74
N THR A 86 1.10 6.55 1.06
CA THR A 86 2.26 7.40 0.81
C THR A 86 1.99 8.79 1.31
N GLN A 87 2.92 9.33 2.08
CA GLN A 87 2.83 10.67 2.63
C GLN A 87 4.06 11.48 2.20
N LYS A 88 3.83 12.70 1.74
CA LYS A 88 4.90 13.63 1.37
C LYS A 88 4.98 14.72 2.42
N ALA A 89 6.08 14.78 3.16
CA ALA A 89 6.31 15.80 4.19
C ALA A 89 5.08 15.97 5.12
N PHE A 90 4.57 17.20 5.24
CA PHE A 90 3.44 17.56 6.11
C PHE A 90 2.07 17.43 5.45
N PHE A 91 1.98 16.91 4.22
CA PHE A 91 0.68 16.66 3.56
C PHE A 91 -0.03 15.45 4.16
N GLU A 92 -1.34 15.35 3.90
CA GLU A 92 -2.15 14.20 4.31
C GLU A 92 -1.68 12.92 3.59
N PRO A 93 -1.63 11.76 4.29
CA PRO A 93 -1.36 10.47 3.66
C PRO A 93 -2.36 10.18 2.55
N GLN A 94 -1.84 9.82 1.38
CA GLN A 94 -2.62 9.40 0.22
C GLN A 94 -2.52 7.89 0.09
N GLU A 95 -3.64 7.20 -0.12
CA GLU A 95 -3.59 5.76 -0.36
C GLU A 95 -3.10 5.46 -1.78
N LYS A 96 -1.99 4.74 -1.88
CA LYS A 96 -1.35 4.39 -3.15
C LYS A 96 -1.91 3.09 -3.73
N ASP A 97 -2.17 2.12 -2.89
CA ASP A 97 -2.66 0.80 -3.30
C ASP A 97 -3.45 0.13 -2.18
N ARG A 98 -4.53 -0.57 -2.54
CA ARG A 98 -5.28 -1.45 -1.64
C ARG A 98 -5.56 -2.76 -2.33
N LYS A 99 -5.30 -3.83 -1.61
CA LYS A 99 -5.58 -5.20 -2.04
C LYS A 99 -6.53 -5.85 -1.06
N VAL A 100 -7.55 -6.50 -1.60
CA VAL A 100 -8.55 -7.25 -0.85
C VAL A 100 -8.56 -8.67 -1.37
N VAL A 101 -8.11 -9.61 -0.56
CA VAL A 101 -8.21 -11.03 -0.86
C VAL A 101 -9.50 -11.55 -0.26
N ALA A 102 -10.33 -12.18 -1.08
CA ALA A 102 -11.54 -12.85 -0.66
C ALA A 102 -11.39 -14.36 -0.82
N VAL A 103 -11.55 -15.10 0.27
CA VAL A 103 -11.63 -16.56 0.26
C VAL A 103 -13.08 -16.95 0.47
N TYR A 104 -13.67 -17.54 -0.57
CA TYR A 104 -15.04 -18.02 -0.58
C TYR A 104 -15.07 -19.46 -0.09
N PHE A 105 -15.95 -19.73 0.86
CA PHE A 105 -16.21 -21.05 1.40
C PHE A 105 -17.61 -21.49 1.01
N ASN A 106 -17.75 -22.78 0.73
CA ASN A 106 -19.05 -23.42 0.57
C ASN A 106 -19.72 -23.66 1.94
N GLN A 107 -20.93 -24.23 1.91
CA GLN A 107 -21.72 -24.52 3.12
C GLN A 107 -21.04 -25.53 4.07
N THR A 108 -20.11 -26.36 3.57
CA THR A 108 -19.36 -27.32 4.40
C THR A 108 -18.08 -26.70 4.98
N GLY A 109 -17.85 -25.40 4.83
CA GLY A 109 -16.68 -24.70 5.36
C GLY A 109 -15.39 -25.00 4.61
N MET A 110 -15.47 -25.45 3.36
CA MET A 110 -14.31 -25.69 2.50
C MET A 110 -14.16 -24.59 1.46
N VAL A 111 -12.92 -24.27 1.09
CA VAL A 111 -12.60 -23.27 0.06
C VAL A 111 -13.24 -23.69 -1.25
N ASP A 112 -14.08 -22.82 -1.79
CA ASP A 112 -14.67 -22.93 -3.12
C ASP A 112 -13.84 -22.13 -4.13
N ARG A 113 -13.47 -20.90 -3.78
CA ARG A 113 -12.72 -19.99 -4.65
C ARG A 113 -11.90 -18.99 -3.85
N VAL A 114 -10.80 -18.52 -4.44
CA VAL A 114 -10.01 -17.38 -3.96
C VAL A 114 -10.02 -16.29 -5.03
N ALA A 115 -10.22 -15.04 -4.63
CA ALA A 115 -10.14 -13.87 -5.50
C ALA A 115 -9.22 -12.81 -4.90
N ASN A 116 -8.50 -12.07 -5.75
CA ASN A 116 -7.62 -10.97 -5.34
C ASN A 116 -8.06 -9.68 -6.00
N TYR A 117 -8.77 -8.85 -5.25
CA TYR A 117 -9.31 -7.59 -5.72
C TYR A 117 -8.35 -6.44 -5.46
N GLY A 118 -8.28 -5.51 -6.40
CA GLY A 118 -7.81 -4.15 -6.12
C GLY A 118 -8.50 -3.17 -7.05
N LEU A 119 -7.94 -1.96 -7.13
CA LEU A 119 -8.47 -0.94 -8.03
C LEU A 119 -7.68 -0.87 -9.33
N LYS A 120 -8.42 -0.85 -10.43
CA LYS A 120 -7.92 -0.49 -11.76
C LYS A 120 -8.81 0.62 -12.31
N ASP A 121 -8.23 1.78 -12.61
CA ASP A 121 -8.95 2.95 -13.12
C ASP A 121 -10.13 3.39 -12.22
N GLY A 122 -9.95 3.25 -10.89
CA GLY A 122 -10.99 3.57 -9.89
C GLY A 122 -12.11 2.54 -9.75
N LYS A 123 -12.02 1.40 -10.45
CA LYS A 123 -13.01 0.30 -10.39
C LYS A 123 -12.40 -0.95 -9.78
N VAL A 124 -13.20 -1.71 -9.04
CA VAL A 124 -12.79 -2.99 -8.45
C VAL A 124 -12.51 -3.99 -9.56
N PHE A 125 -11.33 -4.61 -9.51
CA PHE A 125 -10.84 -5.57 -10.50
C PHE A 125 -10.24 -6.79 -9.81
N ASP A 126 -10.63 -8.00 -10.21
CA ASP A 126 -10.00 -9.24 -9.76
C ASP A 126 -8.77 -9.56 -10.60
N PHE A 127 -7.60 -9.52 -9.99
CA PHE A 127 -6.34 -9.80 -10.66
C PHE A 127 -6.12 -11.29 -10.99
N VAL A 128 -6.79 -12.21 -10.27
CA VAL A 128 -6.66 -13.66 -10.51
C VAL A 128 -7.47 -14.07 -11.72
N SER A 129 -8.78 -13.81 -11.71
CA SER A 129 -9.66 -14.15 -12.83
C SER A 129 -9.56 -13.15 -14.00
N ARG A 130 -8.94 -11.99 -13.78
CA ARG A 130 -8.87 -10.86 -14.72
C ARG A 130 -10.25 -10.33 -15.13
N THR A 131 -11.22 -10.41 -14.21
CA THR A 131 -12.59 -9.95 -14.44
C THR A 131 -12.99 -8.90 -13.42
N THR A 132 -13.92 -8.02 -13.80
CA THR A 132 -14.60 -7.12 -12.85
C THR A 132 -15.82 -7.83 -12.28
N PRO A 133 -16.10 -7.72 -10.96
CA PRO A 133 -17.32 -8.26 -10.38
C PRO A 133 -18.57 -7.73 -11.11
N ALA A 134 -19.62 -8.56 -11.17
CA ALA A 134 -20.88 -8.17 -11.78
C ALA A 134 -21.54 -7.04 -10.96
N PRO A 135 -22.01 -5.95 -11.60
CA PRO A 135 -22.71 -4.87 -10.90
C PRO A 135 -23.95 -5.41 -10.17
N GLY A 136 -24.11 -5.04 -8.89
CA GLY A 136 -25.30 -5.39 -8.10
C GLY A 136 -25.27 -6.78 -7.46
N GLY A 137 -24.19 -7.54 -7.58
CA GLY A 137 -23.99 -8.76 -6.78
C GLY A 137 -23.81 -8.42 -5.28
N ASN A 138 -24.12 -9.37 -4.40
CA ASN A 138 -23.95 -9.20 -2.94
C ASN A 138 -22.51 -8.82 -2.56
N GLU A 139 -21.52 -9.30 -3.33
CA GLU A 139 -20.10 -8.99 -3.15
C GLU A 139 -19.72 -7.58 -3.61
N ASP A 140 -20.38 -7.00 -4.62
CA ASP A 140 -20.08 -5.67 -5.14
C ASP A 140 -20.29 -4.59 -4.07
N GLY A 141 -21.37 -4.68 -3.29
CA GLY A 141 -21.64 -3.76 -2.18
C GLY A 141 -20.58 -3.80 -1.07
N ILE A 142 -20.17 -5.02 -0.67
CA ILE A 142 -19.14 -5.21 0.35
C ILE A 142 -17.79 -4.72 -0.16
N LEU A 143 -17.38 -5.13 -1.37
CA LEU A 143 -16.13 -4.69 -1.97
C LEU A 143 -16.11 -3.17 -2.12
N LYS A 144 -17.19 -2.54 -2.61
CA LYS A 144 -17.32 -1.09 -2.62
C LYS A 144 -17.15 -0.49 -1.24
N GLN A 145 -17.71 -1.07 -0.18
CA GLN A 145 -17.50 -0.57 1.18
C GLN A 145 -16.04 -0.72 1.63
N LEU A 146 -15.41 -1.87 1.33
CA LEU A 146 -14.01 -2.13 1.65
C LEU A 146 -13.05 -1.19 0.89
N PHE A 147 -13.42 -0.72 -0.31
CA PHE A 147 -12.64 0.25 -1.08
C PHE A 147 -13.15 1.71 -0.94
N ARG A 148 -14.34 1.98 -0.40
CA ARG A 148 -14.85 3.36 -0.23
C ARG A 148 -14.09 4.11 0.87
N ASN A 149 -13.51 3.39 1.82
CA ASN A 149 -12.65 3.96 2.86
C ASN A 149 -11.20 4.21 2.39
N LEU A 150 -10.95 4.34 1.08
CA LEU A 150 -9.63 4.57 0.47
C LEU A 150 -9.05 5.99 0.67
N GLY A 151 -9.51 6.72 1.69
CA GLY A 151 -9.04 8.09 1.91
C GLY A 151 -9.53 8.79 3.15
N GLN A 152 -10.33 8.15 4.01
CA GLN A 152 -10.99 8.89 5.11
C GLN A 152 -10.77 8.32 6.52
N GLN A 153 -10.13 7.16 6.69
CA GLN A 153 -9.84 6.67 8.05
C GLN A 153 -8.48 5.99 8.13
N GLN A 154 -7.58 6.64 8.89
CA GLN A 154 -6.62 5.97 9.76
C GLN A 154 -7.38 4.90 10.57
N LEU A 155 -7.35 3.64 10.11
CA LEU A 155 -7.95 2.52 10.85
C LEU A 155 -7.12 2.15 12.09
N PHE A 156 -5.94 2.76 12.27
CA PHE A 156 -5.08 2.58 13.43
C PHE A 156 -4.31 3.89 13.69
N GLY A 157 -4.59 4.57 14.80
CA GLY A 157 -3.71 5.60 15.37
C GLY A 157 -4.16 7.04 15.16
N GLY A 158 -5.15 7.47 15.96
CA GLY A 158 -5.34 8.87 16.33
C GLY A 158 -5.12 9.02 17.84
N GLY A 159 -3.89 9.37 18.22
CA GLY A 159 -3.43 9.68 19.57
C GLY A 159 -2.06 10.34 19.49
#